data_AF-A0A1E5VNC3-F1
#
_entry.id   AF-A0A1E5VNC3-F1
#
_cell.length_a   1.000
_cell.length_b   1.000
_cell.length_c   1.000
_cell.angle_alpha   90.00
_cell.angle_beta   90.00
_cell.angle_gamma   90.00
#
_symmetry.space_group_name_H-M   'P 1'
#
loop_
_entity.id
_entity.type
_entity.pdbx_description
1 polymer ?
#
loop_
_entity_poly.entity_id
_entity_poly.type
_entity_poly.pdbx_seq_one_letter_code
_entity_poly.pdbx_strand_id
1 'polypeptide(L)'
;MGRHIVLRDRNLGDEQLYADYFSPNPVYGPRMFWRRFRMHRSLFNRITDTLSLQYPYFQQRRDAVGKLGCSPRQKVTAAMRMLA
;
A
#
# COMPACT_ATOMS: atom_id res chain seq x y z
N MET A 1 0.39 -33.19 5.39
CA MET A 1 -0.06 -32.03 4.59
C MET A 1 0.95 -30.90 4.76
N GLY A 2 1.72 -30.55 3.72
CA GLY A 2 2.75 -29.49 3.78
C GLY A 2 2.19 -28.11 3.39
N ARG A 3 2.77 -27.03 3.92
CA ARG A 3 2.42 -25.64 3.56
C ARG A 3 2.95 -25.33 2.15
N HIS A 4 2.07 -25.10 1.18
CA HIS A 4 2.44 -24.59 -0.14
C HIS A 4 2.65 -23.06 -0.08
N ILE A 5 3.87 -22.59 -0.34
CA ILE A 5 4.22 -21.17 -0.27
C ILE A 5 4.19 -20.57 -1.68
N VAL A 6 3.27 -19.63 -1.93
CA VAL A 6 3.27 -18.82 -3.15
C VAL A 6 4.04 -17.54 -2.90
N LEU A 7 5.12 -17.33 -3.66
CA LEU A 7 5.86 -16.07 -3.66
C LEU A 7 5.04 -15.03 -4.45
N ARG A 8 4.43 -14.11 -3.71
CA ARG A 8 3.80 -12.91 -4.28
C ARG A 8 4.80 -11.79 -4.02
N ASP A 9 5.46 -11.30 -5.05
CA ASP A 9 6.47 -10.26 -4.93
C ASP A 9 5.84 -8.95 -4.41
N ARG A 10 5.81 -8.81 -3.09
CA ARG A 10 5.14 -7.69 -2.40
C ARG A 10 5.84 -6.37 -2.68
N ASN A 11 7.16 -6.40 -2.86
CA ASN A 11 7.94 -5.19 -3.12
C ASN A 11 7.62 -4.68 -4.52
N LEU A 12 7.66 -5.56 -5.53
CA LEU A 12 7.27 -5.20 -6.89
C LEU A 12 5.82 -4.68 -6.93
N GLY A 13 4.92 -5.30 -6.16
CA GLY A 13 3.54 -4.82 -6.03
C GLY A 13 3.41 -3.42 -5.43
N ASP A 14 4.31 -3.01 -4.51
CA ASP A 14 4.31 -1.65 -3.95
C ASP A 14 4.94 -0.64 -4.91
N GLU A 15 6.02 -1.03 -5.60
CA GLU A 15 6.66 -0.21 -6.63
C GLU A 15 5.70 0.12 -7.77
N GLN A 16 4.95 -0.89 -8.25
CA GLN A 16 3.93 -0.67 -9.27
C GLN A 16 2.82 0.26 -8.77
N LEU A 17 2.33 0.04 -7.54
CA LEU A 17 1.30 0.90 -6.94
C LEU A 17 1.79 2.36 -6.82
N TYR A 18 3.07 2.55 -6.48
CA TYR A 18 3.70 3.87 -6.44
C TYR A 18 3.78 4.51 -7.83
N ALA A 19 4.30 3.80 -8.82
CA ALA A 19 4.41 4.27 -10.20
C ALA A 19 3.04 4.66 -10.79
N ASP A 20 2.02 3.87 -10.49
CA ASP A 20 0.67 4.05 -11.00
C ASP A 20 -0.02 5.31 -10.46
N TYR A 21 0.14 5.64 -9.18
CA TYR A 21 -0.71 6.63 -8.50
C TYR A 21 0.04 7.70 -7.69
N PHE A 22 1.24 7.41 -7.22
CA PHE A 22 1.92 8.24 -6.20
C PHE A 22 3.19 8.91 -6.68
N SER A 23 3.77 8.46 -7.79
CA SER A 23 4.96 9.06 -8.38
C SER A 23 4.73 10.54 -8.77
N PRO A 24 5.80 11.31 -9.01
CA PRO A 24 5.69 12.67 -9.53
C PRO A 24 4.96 12.75 -10.86
N ASN A 25 5.10 11.72 -11.70
CA ASN A 25 4.44 11.62 -13.00
C ASN A 25 3.71 10.27 -13.09
N PRO A 26 2.54 10.15 -12.45
CA PRO A 26 1.85 8.87 -12.30
C PRO A 26 1.17 8.44 -13.60
N VAL A 27 1.10 7.13 -13.83
CA VAL A 27 0.33 6.56 -14.97
C VAL A 27 -1.13 7.01 -14.91
N TYR A 28 -1.68 7.07 -13.69
CA TYR A 28 -3.05 7.49 -13.44
C TYR A 28 -3.09 8.84 -12.73
N GLY A 29 -3.59 9.85 -13.45
CA GLY A 29 -3.73 11.20 -12.94
C GLY A 29 -4.77 11.37 -11.80
N PRO A 30 -4.93 12.60 -11.27
CA PRO A 30 -5.74 12.87 -10.08
C PRO A 30 -7.19 12.39 -10.15
N ARG A 31 -7.83 12.47 -11.33
CA ARG A 31 -9.22 11.99 -11.54
C ARG A 31 -9.34 10.48 -11.32
N MET A 32 -8.38 9.71 -11.83
CA MET A 32 -8.33 8.26 -11.64
C MET A 32 -8.02 7.91 -10.19
N PHE A 33 -7.10 8.66 -9.54
CA PHE A 33 -6.83 8.52 -8.11
C PHE A 33 -8.11 8.71 -7.28
N TRP A 34 -8.86 9.78 -7.53
CA TRP A 34 -10.10 10.05 -6.81
C TRP A 34 -11.17 8.97 -7.06
N ARG A 35 -11.31 8.48 -8.30
CA ARG A 35 -12.22 7.36 -8.60
C ARG A 35 -11.82 6.09 -7.82
N ARG A 36 -10.53 5.87 -7.62
CA ARG A 36 -9.95 4.69 -6.98
C ARG A 36 -10.07 4.70 -5.45
N PHE A 37 -9.76 5.85 -4.84
CA PHE A 37 -9.60 5.99 -3.39
C PHE A 37 -10.63 6.93 -2.74
N ARG A 38 -11.49 7.57 -3.54
CA ARG A 38 -12.55 8.52 -3.12
C ARG A 38 -12.04 9.72 -2.32
N MET A 39 -10.76 10.06 -2.45
CA MET A 39 -10.12 11.17 -1.76
C MET A 39 -8.93 11.73 -2.55
N HIS A 40 -8.42 12.87 -2.11
CA HIS A 40 -7.19 13.45 -2.65
C HIS A 40 -5.95 12.68 -2.18
N ARG A 41 -4.90 12.68 -3.01
CA ARG A 41 -3.62 12.03 -2.71
C ARG A 41 -2.98 12.53 -1.42
N SER A 42 -3.08 13.83 -1.14
CA SER A 42 -2.55 14.44 0.08
C SER A 42 -3.19 13.87 1.35
N LEU A 43 -4.51 13.66 1.33
CA LEU A 43 -5.24 13.04 2.45
C LEU A 43 -4.83 11.57 2.60
N PHE A 44 -4.74 10.82 1.51
CA PHE A 44 -4.28 9.44 1.54
C PHE A 44 -2.89 9.31 2.18
N ASN A 45 -1.95 10.17 1.78
CA ASN A 45 -0.60 10.18 2.33
C ASN A 45 -0.62 10.49 3.83
N ARG A 46 -1.35 11.53 4.25
CA ARG A 46 -1.47 11.88 5.68
C ARG A 46 -2.04 10.74 6.52
N ILE A 47 -3.07 10.04 6.02
CA ILE A 47 -3.64 8.86 6.68
C ILE A 47 -2.58 7.76 6.77
N THR A 48 -1.87 7.49 5.68
CA THR A 48 -0.83 6.45 5.65
C THR A 48 0.29 6.74 6.63
N ASP A 49 0.78 7.97 6.68
CA ASP A 49 1.85 8.39 7.59
C ASP A 49 1.39 8.30 9.05
N THR A 50 0.20 8.83 9.36
CA THR A 50 -0.38 8.80 10.71
C THR A 50 -0.56 7.36 11.19
N LEU A 51 -1.11 6.49 10.35
CA LEU A 51 -1.33 5.09 10.70
C LEU A 51 -0.01 4.34 10.89
N SER A 52 0.99 4.60 10.04
CA SER A 52 2.32 3.99 10.14
C SER A 52 3.04 4.39 11.44
N LEU A 53 2.84 5.63 11.88
CA LEU A 53 3.45 6.14 13.10
C LEU A 53 2.76 5.57 14.35
N GLN A 54 1.42 5.53 14.36
CA GLN A 54 0.65 5.22 15.57
C GLN A 54 0.41 3.72 15.77
N TYR A 55 0.33 2.93 14.69
CA TYR A 55 -0.12 1.55 14.76
C TYR A 55 0.94 0.59 14.20
N PRO A 56 1.51 -0.30 15.03
CA PRO A 56 2.53 -1.27 14.60
C PRO A 56 2.07 -2.18 13.44
N TYR A 57 0.77 -2.39 13.28
CA TYR A 57 0.21 -3.15 12.17
C TYR A 57 0.50 -2.49 10.81
N PHE A 58 0.51 -1.17 10.70
CA PHE A 58 0.73 -0.47 9.44
C PHE A 58 2.21 -0.34 9.08
N GLN A 59 3.11 -0.41 10.06
CA GLN A 59 4.56 -0.42 9.81
C GLN A 59 4.98 -1.61 8.95
N GLN A 60 5.92 -1.39 8.03
CA GLN A 60 6.53 -2.49 7.28
C GLN A 60 7.55 -3.18 8.20
N ARG A 61 7.37 -4.48 8.42
CA ARG A 61 8.24 -5.29 9.28
C ARG A 61 8.69 -6.54 8.53
N ARG A 62 9.85 -7.06 8.93
CA ARG A 62 10.30 -8.38 8.48
C ARG A 62 9.56 -9.47 9.27
N ASP A 63 9.21 -10.54 8.59
CA ASP A 63 8.68 -11.74 9.24
C ASP A 63 9.80 -12.54 9.93
N ALA A 64 9.45 -13.65 10.58
CA ALA A 64 10.41 -14.50 11.30
C ALA A 64 11.52 -15.09 10.42
N VAL A 65 11.35 -15.07 9.08
CA VAL A 65 12.34 -15.56 8.10
C VAL A 65 13.05 -14.36 7.42
N GLY A 66 12.85 -13.15 7.93
CA GLY A 66 13.50 -11.94 7.44
C GLY A 66 12.85 -11.33 6.20
N LYS A 67 11.71 -11.83 5.68
CA LYS A 67 11.07 -11.26 4.49
C LYS A 67 10.25 -10.03 4.83
N LEU A 68 10.36 -8.97 4.04
CA LEU A 68 9.55 -7.77 4.22
C LEU A 68 8.06 -8.08 3.96
N GLY A 69 7.22 -7.63 4.90
CA GLY A 69 5.77 -7.63 4.76
C GLY A 69 5.29 -6.55 3.78
N CYS A 70 3.96 -6.44 3.64
CA CYS A 70 3.35 -5.38 2.84
C CYS A 70 3.72 -4.00 3.38
N SER A 71 3.92 -3.04 2.46
CA SER A 71 4.16 -1.64 2.81
C SER A 71 2.92 -1.03 3.49
N PRO A 72 3.08 0.09 4.23
CA PRO A 72 1.93 0.80 4.78
C PRO A 72 0.96 1.25 3.69
N ARG A 73 1.49 1.74 2.56
CA ARG A 73 0.70 2.15 1.38
C ARG A 73 -0.15 1.01 0.82
N GLN A 74 0.39 -0.21 0.74
CA GLN A 74 -0.38 -1.39 0.33
C GLN A 74 -1.49 -1.73 1.33
N LYS A 75 -1.20 -1.68 2.64
CA LYS A 75 -2.18 -1.96 3.70
C LYS A 75 -3.32 -0.95 3.69
N VAL A 76 -3.00 0.34 3.62
CA VAL A 76 -4.00 1.42 3.53
C VAL A 76 -4.76 1.33 2.22
N THR A 77 -4.11 1.03 1.10
CA THR A 77 -4.79 0.79 -0.18
C THR A 77 -5.81 -0.32 -0.08
N ALA A 78 -5.45 -1.45 0.54
CA ALA A 78 -6.38 -2.55 0.77
C ALA A 78 -7.58 -2.12 1.62
N ALA A 79 -7.32 -1.44 2.75
CA ALA A 79 -8.36 -0.94 3.65
C ALA A 79 -9.32 0.04 2.95
N MET A 80 -8.77 1.05 2.24
CA MET A 80 -9.59 2.04 1.53
C MET A 80 -10.43 1.40 0.43
N ARG A 81 -9.91 0.39 -0.29
CA ARG A 81 -10.68 -0.34 -1.29
C ARG A 81 -11.84 -1.15 -0.70
N MET A 82 -11.76 -1.56 0.56
CA MET A 82 -12.86 -2.26 1.23
C MET A 82 -13.95 -1.29 1.71
N LEU A 83 -13.61 0.00 1.89
CA LEU A 83 -14.52 1.03 2.40
C LEU A 83 -15.16 1.91 1.31
N ALA A 84 -14.67 1.83 0.06
CA ALA A 84 -14.95 2.79 -1.04
C ALA A 84 -15.97 2.33 -2.09
#